data_AF-X1LGU0-F1
#
_entry.id   AF-X1LGU0-F1
#
_cell.length_a   1.000
_cell.length_b   1.000
_cell.length_c   1.000
_cell.angle_alpha   90.00
_cell.angle_beta   90.00
_cell.angle_gamma   90.00
#
_symmetry.space_group_name_H-M   'P 1'
#
loop_
_entity.id
_entity.type
_entity.pdbx_description
1 polymer ?
#
loop_
_entity_poly.entity_id
_entity_poly.type
_entity_poly.pdbx_seq_one_letter_code
_entity_poly.pdbx_strand_id
1 'polypeptide(L)'
;MPEPKQIFEKYYDELLCKSRDDKMALGLSRSVDAFRAGRAKALERFPHTVELAEEVRKLKEDCIGRMDELVQKATEMLEENGAQVHYAETADDALKTIGEIVGSGKVLVSGKTLTGEEIGLRHYVESLGNEYWETDCAQFIQQLRKEKPMHYVYPSLHITREQVAEILKDLLGREVPTDITTEIRAIREFLRGKYFKADVGISGCNVMGADTGTIFLLESEGNIRMSTTVPPVHIALVGIE
;
A
#
# COMPACT_ATOMS: atom_id res chain seq x y z
N MET A 1 5.06 -17.73 -28.58
CA MET A 1 5.76 -16.68 -27.81
C MET A 1 6.32 -15.68 -28.82
N PRO A 2 6.13 -14.36 -28.64
CA PRO A 2 6.72 -13.37 -29.54
C PRO A 2 8.24 -13.49 -29.55
N GLU A 3 8.89 -13.19 -30.68
CA GLU A 3 10.35 -13.22 -30.75
C GLU A 3 10.96 -12.19 -29.80
N PRO A 4 12.09 -12.50 -29.13
CA PRO A 4 12.75 -11.58 -28.20
C PRO A 4 13.00 -10.17 -28.78
N LYS A 5 13.31 -10.09 -30.08
CA LYS A 5 13.48 -8.82 -30.79
C LYS A 5 12.20 -8.00 -30.85
N GLN A 6 11.05 -8.63 -31.12
CA GLN A 6 9.75 -7.95 -31.17
C GLN A 6 9.31 -7.46 -29.79
N ILE A 7 9.62 -8.22 -28.74
CA ILE A 7 9.38 -7.79 -27.35
C ILE A 7 10.22 -6.55 -27.04
N PHE A 8 11.51 -6.57 -27.39
CA PHE A 8 12.41 -5.45 -27.17
C PHE A 8 12.00 -4.20 -27.94
N GLU A 9 11.68 -4.33 -29.23
CA GLU A 9 11.24 -3.21 -30.07
C GLU A 9 9.97 -2.56 -29.51
N LYS A 10 8.96 -3.38 -29.15
CA LYS A 10 7.74 -2.89 -28.52
C LYS A 10 8.04 -2.14 -27.21
N TYR A 11 8.87 -2.72 -26.34
CA TYR A 11 9.25 -2.10 -25.08
C TYR A 11 10.04 -0.80 -25.27
N TYR A 12 10.94 -0.76 -26.25
CA TYR A 12 11.72 0.43 -26.60
C TYR A 12 10.83 1.56 -27.12
N ASP A 13 9.86 1.25 -27.98
CA ASP A 13 8.90 2.23 -28.48
C ASP A 13 8.00 2.78 -27.37
N GLU A 14 7.54 1.91 -26.46
CA GLU A 14 6.80 2.31 -25.26
C GLU A 14 7.63 3.25 -24.37
N LEU A 15 8.91 2.93 -24.13
CA LEU A 15 9.82 3.78 -23.37
C LEU A 15 10.05 5.13 -24.04
N LEU A 16 10.30 5.16 -25.34
CA LEU A 16 10.51 6.41 -26.09
C LEU A 16 9.26 7.29 -26.04
N CYS A 17 8.08 6.70 -26.23
CA CYS A 17 6.82 7.41 -26.13
C CYS A 17 6.64 8.04 -24.74
N LYS A 18 6.83 7.25 -23.67
CA LYS A 18 6.68 7.72 -22.29
C LYS A 18 7.76 8.73 -21.88
N SER A 19 8.98 8.61 -22.39
CA SER A 19 10.07 9.58 -22.12
C SER A 19 9.78 10.98 -22.65
N ARG A 20 8.86 11.09 -23.62
CA ARG A 20 8.43 12.34 -24.26
C ARG A 20 7.07 12.81 -23.76
N ASP A 21 6.53 12.20 -22.71
CA ASP A 21 5.26 12.61 -22.12
C ASP A 21 5.50 13.81 -21.19
N ASP A 22 5.21 15.01 -21.70
CA ASP A 22 5.36 16.27 -20.97
C ASP A 22 4.54 16.32 -19.68
N LYS A 23 3.38 15.66 -19.63
CA LYS A 23 2.53 15.63 -18.42
C LYS A 23 3.16 14.76 -17.34
N MET A 24 3.66 13.59 -17.73
CA MET A 24 4.38 12.70 -16.83
C MET A 24 5.65 13.37 -16.30
N ALA A 25 6.44 14.01 -17.17
CA ALA A 25 7.65 14.74 -16.78
C ALA A 25 7.34 15.88 -15.80
N LEU A 26 6.28 16.65 -16.08
CA LEU A 26 5.82 17.73 -15.21
C LEU A 26 5.36 17.21 -13.84
N GLY A 27 4.58 16.12 -13.80
CA GLY A 27 4.15 15.47 -12.57
C GLY A 27 5.35 15.04 -11.72
N LEU A 28 6.34 14.41 -12.36
CA LEU A 28 7.55 13.93 -11.70
C LEU A 28 8.35 15.07 -11.06
N SER A 29 8.64 16.12 -11.84
CA SER A 29 9.40 17.29 -11.36
C SER A 29 8.72 17.94 -10.17
N ARG A 30 7.42 18.26 -10.28
CA ARG A 30 6.65 18.91 -9.20
C ARG A 30 6.66 18.08 -7.92
N SER A 31 6.44 16.77 -8.03
CA SER A 31 6.35 15.89 -6.88
C SER A 31 7.69 15.68 -6.18
N VAL A 32 8.78 15.52 -6.94
CA VAL A 32 10.13 15.37 -6.38
C VAL A 32 10.56 16.64 -5.64
N ASP A 33 10.32 17.81 -6.22
CA ASP A 33 10.68 19.09 -5.60
C ASP A 33 9.90 19.30 -4.30
N ALA A 34 8.59 19.07 -4.33
CA ALA A 34 7.72 19.16 -3.15
C ALA A 34 8.16 18.19 -2.04
N PHE A 35 8.49 16.95 -2.39
CA PHE A 35 8.94 15.95 -1.42
C PHE A 35 10.28 16.33 -0.79
N ARG A 36 11.27 16.74 -1.59
CA ARG A 36 12.58 17.16 -1.07
C ARG A 36 12.47 18.34 -0.13
N ALA A 37 11.70 19.36 -0.51
CA ALA A 37 11.45 20.52 0.33
C ALA A 37 10.72 20.14 1.64
N GLY A 38 9.70 19.28 1.56
CA GLY A 38 8.96 18.79 2.72
C GLY A 38 9.85 17.99 3.69
N ARG A 39 10.67 17.09 3.15
CA ARG A 39 11.64 16.30 3.93
C ARG A 39 12.66 17.20 4.63
N ALA A 40 13.24 18.16 3.92
CA ALA A 40 14.21 19.09 4.50
C ALA A 40 13.60 19.85 5.68
N LYS A 41 12.41 20.43 5.48
CA LYS A 41 11.67 21.15 6.53
C LYS A 41 11.31 20.25 7.73
N ALA A 42 10.96 19.00 7.48
CA ALA A 42 10.67 18.05 8.56
C ALA A 42 11.92 17.73 9.40
N LEU A 43 13.07 17.51 8.75
CA LEU A 43 14.34 17.25 9.42
C LEU A 43 14.87 18.49 10.16
N GLU A 44 14.64 19.69 9.65
CA GLU A 44 14.93 20.94 10.39
C GLU A 44 14.09 21.05 11.67
N ARG A 45 12.81 20.66 11.61
CA ARG A 45 11.91 20.68 12.76
C ARG A 45 12.25 19.60 13.79
N PHE A 46 12.73 18.44 13.33
CA PHE A 46 13.06 17.29 14.15
C PHE A 46 14.49 16.82 13.86
N PRO A 47 15.52 17.56 14.31
CA PRO A 47 16.91 17.28 13.95
C PRO A 47 17.40 15.91 14.46
N HIS A 48 16.90 15.45 15.61
CA HIS A 48 17.23 14.15 16.19
C HIS A 48 16.71 12.96 15.37
N THR A 49 15.82 13.17 14.39
CA THR A 49 15.28 12.07 13.56
C THR A 49 16.39 11.32 12.81
N VAL A 50 17.48 11.97 12.44
CA VAL A 50 18.59 11.31 11.74
C VAL A 50 19.32 10.32 12.66
N GLU A 51 19.57 10.72 13.91
CA GLU A 51 20.20 9.85 14.91
C GLU A 51 19.29 8.69 15.30
N LEU A 52 18.00 8.95 15.52
CA LEU A 52 17.00 7.92 15.81
C LEU A 52 16.83 6.93 14.65
N ALA A 53 16.88 7.40 13.41
CA ALA A 53 16.82 6.51 12.24
C ALA A 53 18.03 5.56 12.20
N GLU A 54 19.21 6.05 12.60
CA GLU A 54 20.42 5.24 12.66
C GLU A 54 20.38 4.23 13.81
N GLU A 55 19.78 4.58 14.94
CA GLU A 55 19.51 3.65 16.05
C GLU A 55 18.54 2.55 15.62
N VAL A 56 17.44 2.91 14.96
CA VAL A 56 16.48 1.94 14.41
C VAL A 56 17.15 1.02 13.38
N ARG A 57 18.04 1.54 12.53
CA ARG A 57 18.81 0.71 11.58
C ARG A 57 19.64 -0.34 12.31
N LYS A 58 20.39 0.04 13.35
CA LYS A 58 21.20 -0.89 14.14
C LYS A 58 20.34 -1.96 14.83
N LEU A 59 19.20 -1.56 15.40
CA LEU A 59 18.26 -2.51 15.99
C LEU A 59 17.73 -3.50 14.95
N LYS A 60 17.38 -3.05 13.75
CA LYS A 60 16.97 -3.95 12.66
C LYS A 60 18.10 -4.91 12.28
N GLU A 61 19.33 -4.45 12.20
CA GLU A 61 20.50 -5.31 11.90
C GLU A 61 20.72 -6.37 12.98
N ASP A 62 20.58 -6.01 14.26
CA ASP A 62 20.67 -6.96 15.37
C ASP A 62 19.54 -8.01 15.34
N CYS A 63 18.34 -7.62 14.88
CA CYS A 63 17.20 -8.52 14.73
C CYS A 63 17.43 -9.61 13.68
N ILE A 64 18.17 -9.32 12.60
CA ILE A 64 18.44 -10.30 11.52
C ILE A 64 19.12 -11.55 12.08
N GLY A 65 20.07 -11.39 13.00
CA GLY A 65 20.79 -12.51 13.63
C GLY A 65 19.94 -13.33 14.60
N ARG A 66 18.73 -12.87 14.94
CA ARG A 66 17.82 -13.47 15.94
C ARG A 66 16.42 -13.69 15.37
N MET A 67 16.27 -13.69 14.05
CA MET A 67 14.96 -13.67 13.40
C MET A 67 14.08 -14.85 13.84
N ASP A 68 14.63 -16.06 13.86
CA ASP A 68 13.88 -17.27 14.27
C ASP A 68 13.33 -17.15 15.71
N GLU A 69 14.17 -16.70 16.65
CA GLU A 69 13.80 -16.47 18.06
C GLU A 69 12.69 -15.40 18.15
N LEU A 70 12.84 -14.29 17.44
CA LEU A 70 11.92 -13.16 17.48
C LEU A 70 10.58 -13.51 16.85
N VAL A 71 10.57 -14.25 15.74
CA VAL A 71 9.35 -14.71 15.06
C VAL A 71 8.60 -15.73 15.92
N GLN A 72 9.31 -16.66 16.55
CA GLN A 72 8.70 -17.60 17.49
C GLN A 72 8.05 -16.84 18.66
N LYS A 73 8.78 -15.93 19.30
CA LYS A 73 8.27 -15.15 20.43
C LYS A 73 7.07 -14.28 20.03
N ALA A 74 7.14 -13.63 18.87
CA ALA A 74 6.04 -12.85 18.34
C ALA A 74 4.79 -13.70 18.09
N THR A 75 4.97 -14.93 17.60
CA THR A 75 3.89 -15.89 17.34
C THR A 75 3.19 -16.29 18.63
N GLU A 76 3.96 -16.72 19.63
CA GLU A 76 3.43 -17.08 20.95
C GLU A 76 2.61 -15.90 21.52
N MET A 77 3.12 -14.68 21.40
CA MET A 77 2.44 -13.49 21.90
C MET A 77 1.20 -13.09 21.11
N LEU A 78 1.20 -13.26 19.79
CA LEU A 78 0.02 -13.02 18.96
C LEU A 78 -1.09 -14.02 19.29
N GLU A 79 -0.75 -15.30 19.45
CA GLU A 79 -1.69 -16.35 19.82
C GLU A 79 -2.27 -16.14 21.23
N GLU A 80 -1.43 -15.75 22.20
CA GLU A 80 -1.90 -15.37 23.54
C GLU A 80 -2.88 -14.18 23.52
N ASN A 81 -2.69 -13.24 22.59
CA ASN A 81 -3.62 -12.13 22.35
C ASN A 81 -4.86 -12.52 21.52
N GLY A 82 -5.01 -13.79 21.17
CA GLY A 82 -6.17 -14.33 20.44
C GLY A 82 -6.11 -14.16 18.92
N ALA A 83 -4.96 -13.80 18.36
CA ALA A 83 -4.76 -13.81 16.92
C ALA A 83 -4.50 -15.25 16.42
N GLN A 84 -4.80 -15.50 15.16
CA GLN A 84 -4.41 -16.73 14.46
C GLN A 84 -3.19 -16.44 13.60
N VAL A 85 -2.10 -17.17 13.81
CA VAL A 85 -0.86 -16.98 13.07
C VAL A 85 -0.74 -18.04 11.99
N HIS A 86 -0.51 -17.58 10.76
CA HIS A 86 -0.29 -18.44 9.61
C HIS A 86 1.07 -18.14 9.00
N TYR A 87 1.88 -19.18 8.83
CA TYR A 87 3.17 -19.10 8.16
C TYR A 87 3.01 -19.39 6.67
N ALA A 88 3.68 -18.59 5.85
CA ALA A 88 3.75 -18.76 4.41
C ALA A 88 5.21 -18.65 3.97
N GLU A 89 5.75 -19.71 3.38
CA GLU A 89 7.12 -19.71 2.84
C GLU A 89 7.19 -19.00 1.49
N THR A 90 6.10 -19.04 0.73
CA THR A 90 6.02 -18.47 -0.61
C THR A 90 4.84 -17.51 -0.76
N ALA A 91 4.89 -16.69 -1.82
CA ALA A 91 3.76 -15.85 -2.22
C ALA A 91 2.48 -16.66 -2.42
N ASP A 92 2.57 -17.83 -3.05
CA ASP A 92 1.41 -18.68 -3.32
C ASP A 92 0.79 -19.25 -2.03
N ASP A 93 1.62 -19.59 -1.03
CA ASP A 93 1.14 -20.05 0.28
C ASP A 93 0.38 -18.93 1.02
N ALA A 94 0.91 -17.71 0.95
CA ALA A 94 0.28 -16.54 1.55
C ALA A 94 -1.06 -16.24 0.87
N LEU A 95 -1.08 -16.21 -0.47
CA LEU A 95 -2.29 -15.99 -1.25
C LEU A 95 -3.36 -17.05 -0.96
N LYS A 96 -2.97 -18.32 -0.98
CA LYS A 96 -3.88 -19.44 -0.70
C LYS A 96 -4.49 -19.32 0.69
N THR A 97 -3.67 -19.06 1.71
CA THR A 97 -4.13 -18.88 3.10
C THR A 97 -5.13 -17.71 3.20
N ILE A 98 -4.80 -16.56 2.61
CA ILE A 98 -5.70 -15.40 2.60
C ILE A 98 -7.00 -15.74 1.86
N GLY A 99 -6.91 -16.45 0.74
CA GLY A 99 -8.07 -16.91 -0.04
C GLY A 99 -8.99 -17.83 0.76
N GLU A 100 -8.43 -18.74 1.56
CA GLU A 100 -9.20 -19.62 2.44
C GLU A 100 -9.89 -18.87 3.58
N ILE A 101 -9.24 -17.85 4.15
CA ILE A 101 -9.82 -16.98 5.19
C ILE A 101 -10.95 -16.11 4.63
N VAL A 102 -10.74 -15.53 3.45
CA VAL A 102 -11.65 -14.55 2.85
C VAL A 102 -12.84 -15.23 2.17
N GLY A 103 -12.60 -16.29 1.40
CA GLY A 103 -13.61 -16.91 0.54
C GLY A 103 -13.93 -16.08 -0.71
N SER A 104 -15.21 -16.07 -1.13
CA SER A 104 -15.71 -15.38 -2.33
C SER A 104 -16.89 -14.47 -2.03
N GLY A 105 -17.15 -13.48 -2.90
CA GLY A 105 -18.27 -12.55 -2.75
C GLY A 105 -18.14 -11.57 -1.58
N LYS A 106 -16.90 -11.33 -1.12
CA LYS A 106 -16.58 -10.43 -0.01
C LYS A 106 -16.12 -9.06 -0.49
N VAL A 107 -16.24 -8.07 0.40
CA VAL A 107 -15.65 -6.73 0.22
C VAL A 107 -14.44 -6.60 1.13
N LEU A 108 -13.29 -6.25 0.53
CA LEU A 108 -12.03 -6.07 1.22
C LEU A 108 -11.58 -4.61 1.11
N VAL A 109 -11.07 -4.08 2.21
CA VAL A 109 -10.41 -2.78 2.26
C VAL A 109 -8.99 -2.98 2.75
N SER A 110 -8.01 -2.44 2.02
CA SER A 110 -6.60 -2.58 2.36
C SER A 110 -5.99 -1.23 2.62
N GLY A 111 -5.31 -1.10 3.76
CA GLY A 111 -4.28 -0.09 3.94
C GLY A 111 -3.11 -0.34 3.00
N LYS A 112 -2.18 0.61 2.96
CA LYS A 112 -0.98 0.45 2.14
C LYS A 112 -0.15 -0.74 2.62
N THR A 113 0.01 -1.74 1.75
CA THR A 113 0.86 -2.91 1.97
C THR A 113 1.77 -3.13 0.76
N LEU A 114 3.09 -3.07 0.99
CA LEU A 114 4.06 -3.36 -0.07
C LEU A 114 4.11 -4.86 -0.35
N THR A 115 4.14 -5.68 0.69
CA THR A 115 4.11 -7.15 0.58
C THR A 115 2.88 -7.63 -0.19
N GLY A 116 1.71 -7.01 0.02
CA GLY A 116 0.50 -7.34 -0.73
C GLY A 116 0.61 -7.03 -2.23
N GLU A 117 1.26 -5.92 -2.60
CA GLU A 117 1.53 -5.59 -4.01
C GLU A 117 2.52 -6.58 -4.63
N GLU A 118 3.59 -6.93 -3.90
CA GLU A 118 4.65 -7.85 -4.36
C GLU A 118 4.12 -9.24 -4.66
N ILE A 119 3.22 -9.77 -3.83
CA ILE A 119 2.59 -11.09 -4.04
C ILE A 119 1.37 -11.02 -4.97
N GLY A 120 0.97 -9.84 -5.44
CA GLY A 120 -0.20 -9.69 -6.33
C GLY A 120 -1.55 -9.94 -5.64
N LEU A 121 -1.65 -9.64 -4.34
CA LEU A 121 -2.79 -9.94 -3.48
C LEU A 121 -4.13 -9.47 -4.06
N ARG A 122 -4.20 -8.20 -4.52
CA ARG A 122 -5.41 -7.63 -5.11
C ARG A 122 -5.93 -8.49 -6.25
N HIS A 123 -5.07 -8.81 -7.21
CA HIS A 123 -5.48 -9.56 -8.41
C HIS A 123 -5.93 -10.98 -8.06
N TYR A 124 -5.26 -11.60 -7.09
CA TYR A 124 -5.65 -12.92 -6.59
C TYR A 124 -7.05 -12.89 -5.96
N VAL A 125 -7.32 -11.99 -5.02
CA VAL A 125 -8.64 -11.95 -4.35
C VAL A 125 -9.77 -11.50 -5.29
N GLU A 126 -9.50 -10.60 -6.22
CA GLU A 126 -10.44 -10.22 -7.29
C GLU A 126 -10.78 -11.43 -8.18
N SER A 127 -9.81 -12.30 -8.49
CA SER A 127 -10.03 -13.52 -9.28
C SER A 127 -10.93 -14.54 -8.58
N LEU A 128 -11.01 -14.49 -7.24
CA LEU A 128 -11.94 -15.30 -6.43
C LEU A 128 -13.37 -14.71 -6.39
N GLY A 129 -13.64 -13.61 -7.09
CA GLY A 129 -14.94 -12.95 -7.13
C GLY A 129 -15.17 -12.00 -5.95
N ASN A 130 -14.10 -11.51 -5.32
CA ASN A 130 -14.19 -10.49 -4.27
C ASN A 130 -14.03 -9.08 -4.84
N GLU A 131 -14.55 -8.10 -4.10
CA GLU A 131 -14.35 -6.68 -4.35
C GLU A 131 -13.22 -6.19 -3.42
N TYR A 132 -12.18 -5.56 -3.98
CA TYR A 132 -11.02 -5.10 -3.20
C TYR A 132 -10.82 -3.59 -3.42
N TRP A 133 -10.54 -2.85 -2.35
CA TRP A 133 -10.28 -1.41 -2.42
C TRP A 133 -9.02 -1.03 -1.67
N GLU A 134 -8.12 -0.35 -2.38
CA GLU A 134 -7.02 0.37 -1.77
C GLU A 134 -7.55 1.62 -1.06
N THR A 135 -7.04 1.86 0.14
CA THR A 135 -7.52 2.95 1.00
C THR A 135 -6.53 4.09 1.16
N ASP A 136 -5.28 3.89 0.74
CA ASP A 136 -4.29 4.96 0.54
C ASP A 136 -4.65 5.75 -0.71
N CYS A 137 -4.69 7.09 -0.64
CA CYS A 137 -5.11 7.90 -1.77
C CYS A 137 -4.28 7.64 -3.03
N ALA A 138 -2.97 7.47 -2.91
CA ALA A 138 -2.11 7.26 -4.07
C ALA A 138 -2.30 5.86 -4.68
N GLN A 139 -2.43 4.82 -3.86
CA GLN A 139 -2.74 3.46 -4.34
C GLN A 139 -4.18 3.34 -4.88
N PHE A 140 -5.13 4.07 -4.31
CA PHE A 140 -6.50 4.14 -4.82
C PHE A 140 -6.55 4.71 -6.24
N ILE A 141 -5.88 5.84 -6.48
CA ILE A 141 -5.79 6.42 -7.83
C ILE A 141 -5.09 5.46 -8.80
N GLN A 142 -4.04 4.77 -8.35
CA GLN A 142 -3.34 3.77 -9.16
C GLN A 142 -4.24 2.57 -9.48
N GLN A 143 -5.06 2.12 -8.52
CA GLN A 143 -6.05 1.07 -8.71
C GLN A 143 -7.09 1.44 -9.77
N LEU A 144 -7.64 2.65 -9.71
CA LEU A 144 -8.63 3.12 -10.70
C LEU A 144 -8.05 3.16 -12.12
N ARG A 145 -6.76 3.47 -12.24
CA ARG A 145 -6.05 3.48 -13.53
C ARG A 145 -5.61 2.10 -14.01
N LYS A 146 -5.68 1.07 -13.16
CA LYS A 146 -5.21 -0.30 -13.45
C LYS A 146 -3.75 -0.31 -13.92
N GLU A 147 -2.93 0.56 -13.35
CA GLU A 147 -1.51 0.70 -13.65
C GLU A 147 -0.65 0.10 -12.54
N LYS A 148 0.60 -0.25 -12.87
CA LYS A 148 1.62 -0.61 -11.88
C LYS A 148 2.11 0.64 -11.14
N PRO A 149 2.59 0.52 -9.88
CA PRO A 149 3.14 1.65 -9.15
C PRO A 149 4.39 2.17 -9.85
N MET A 150 4.51 3.50 -9.96
CA MET A 150 5.74 4.12 -10.45
C MET A 150 6.86 4.06 -9.41
N HIS A 151 6.52 4.09 -8.13
CA HIS A 151 7.46 4.07 -7.02
C HIS A 151 6.80 3.45 -5.78
N TYR A 152 7.53 2.65 -5.00
CA TYR A 152 6.99 1.96 -3.83
C TYR A 152 6.40 2.92 -2.78
N VAL A 153 7.10 4.01 -2.48
CA VAL A 153 6.61 5.01 -1.51
C VAL A 153 5.54 5.92 -2.11
N TYR A 154 5.60 6.19 -3.42
CA TYR A 154 4.77 7.18 -4.10
C TYR A 154 4.24 6.62 -5.42
N PRO A 155 3.24 5.73 -5.38
CA PRO A 155 2.85 4.93 -6.55
C PRO A 155 2.36 5.79 -7.73
N SER A 156 1.76 6.94 -7.41
CA SER A 156 1.11 7.85 -8.36
C SER A 156 1.88 9.15 -8.57
N LEU A 157 3.21 9.16 -8.37
CA LEU A 157 4.03 10.39 -8.33
C LEU A 157 3.99 11.22 -9.64
N HIS A 158 3.73 10.58 -10.78
CA HIS A 158 3.61 11.21 -12.09
C HIS A 158 2.21 11.78 -12.38
N ILE A 159 1.22 11.47 -11.55
CA ILE A 159 -0.17 11.84 -11.80
C ILE A 159 -0.38 13.25 -11.27
N THR A 160 -0.80 14.15 -12.15
CA THR A 160 -1.10 15.53 -11.74
C THR A 160 -2.48 15.61 -11.08
N ARG A 161 -2.70 16.65 -10.27
CA ARG A 161 -4.01 16.90 -9.63
C ARG A 161 -5.15 17.02 -10.64
N GLU A 162 -4.88 17.62 -11.80
CA GLU A 162 -5.84 17.74 -12.89
C GLU A 162 -6.28 16.35 -13.38
N GLN A 163 -5.35 15.40 -13.47
CA GLN A 163 -5.68 14.01 -13.82
C GLN A 163 -6.44 13.30 -12.69
N VAL A 164 -6.14 13.59 -11.43
CA VAL A 164 -6.90 13.07 -10.28
C VAL A 164 -8.36 13.52 -10.35
N ALA A 165 -8.61 14.80 -10.63
CA ALA A 165 -9.96 15.34 -10.78
C ALA A 165 -10.77 14.61 -11.87
N GLU A 166 -10.18 14.35 -13.04
CA GLU A 166 -10.83 13.59 -14.12
C GLU A 166 -11.13 12.14 -13.69
N ILE A 167 -10.19 11.46 -13.03
CA ILE A 167 -10.40 10.09 -12.53
C ILE A 167 -11.56 10.03 -11.52
N LEU A 168 -11.64 11.02 -10.62
CA LEU A 168 -12.72 11.09 -9.64
C LEU A 168 -14.06 11.44 -10.28
N LYS A 169 -14.06 12.26 -11.33
CA LYS A 169 -15.25 12.56 -12.11
C LYS A 169 -15.81 11.31 -12.77
N ASP A 170 -14.96 10.51 -13.40
CA ASP A 170 -15.36 9.24 -14.03
C ASP A 170 -15.90 8.24 -13.00
N LEU A 171 -15.27 8.16 -11.83
CA LEU A 171 -15.70 7.28 -10.74
C LEU A 171 -17.05 7.70 -10.14
N LEU A 172 -17.23 9.00 -9.88
CA LEU A 172 -18.37 9.53 -9.11
C LEU A 172 -19.53 9.99 -9.99
N GLY A 173 -19.33 10.11 -11.30
CA GLY A 173 -20.32 10.62 -12.24
C GLY A 173 -20.67 12.10 -12.03
N ARG A 174 -19.80 12.88 -11.37
CA ARG A 174 -19.97 14.31 -11.11
C ARG A 174 -18.65 15.05 -11.15
N GLU A 175 -18.69 16.34 -11.50
CA GLU A 175 -17.50 17.19 -11.48
C GLU A 175 -16.88 17.26 -10.07
N VAL A 176 -15.55 17.19 -10.04
CA VAL A 176 -14.71 17.38 -8.85
C VAL A 176 -13.75 18.52 -9.14
N PRO A 177 -13.88 19.68 -8.47
CA PRO A 177 -12.94 20.78 -8.62
C PRO A 177 -11.50 20.33 -8.39
N THR A 178 -10.58 20.82 -9.22
CA THR A 178 -9.14 20.55 -9.10
C THR A 178 -8.53 21.30 -7.92
N ASP A 179 -8.81 20.80 -6.73
CA ASP A 179 -8.33 21.28 -5.44
C ASP A 179 -8.09 20.08 -4.52
N ILE A 180 -6.90 20.00 -3.94
CA ILE A 180 -6.43 18.86 -3.13
C ILE A 180 -7.43 18.54 -2.01
N THR A 181 -7.95 19.57 -1.33
CA THR A 181 -8.89 19.38 -0.22
C THR A 181 -10.19 18.74 -0.70
N THR A 182 -10.68 19.21 -1.85
CA THR A 182 -11.92 18.73 -2.46
C THR A 182 -11.78 17.32 -3.04
N GLU A 183 -10.65 17.03 -3.70
CA GLU A 183 -10.30 15.69 -4.23
C GLU A 183 -10.21 14.66 -3.10
N ILE A 184 -9.43 14.96 -2.04
CA ILE A 184 -9.30 14.08 -0.87
C ILE A 184 -10.65 13.86 -0.19
N ARG A 185 -11.47 14.91 -0.07
CA ARG A 185 -12.82 14.78 0.52
C ARG A 185 -13.68 13.82 -0.31
N ALA A 186 -13.64 13.92 -1.63
CA ALA A 186 -14.40 13.05 -2.52
C ALA A 186 -13.95 11.58 -2.41
N ILE A 187 -12.64 11.32 -2.36
CA ILE A 187 -12.08 9.97 -2.12
C ILE A 187 -12.56 9.43 -0.76
N ARG A 188 -12.47 10.23 0.30
CA ARG A 188 -12.91 9.83 1.65
C ARG A 188 -14.41 9.56 1.71
N GLU A 189 -15.24 10.34 1.01
CA GLU A 189 -16.68 10.09 0.91
C GLU A 189 -16.98 8.74 0.24
N PHE A 190 -16.30 8.45 -0.87
CA PHE A 190 -16.41 7.16 -1.57
C PHE A 190 -15.97 5.99 -0.68
N LEU A 191 -14.74 6.05 -0.14
CA LEU A 191 -14.17 4.99 0.68
C LEU A 191 -14.95 4.78 1.99
N ARG A 192 -15.58 5.82 2.54
CA ARG A 192 -16.47 5.68 3.71
C ARG A 192 -17.56 4.64 3.47
N GLY A 193 -18.18 4.63 2.30
CA GLY A 193 -19.17 3.63 1.94
C GLY A 193 -18.60 2.21 1.83
N LYS A 194 -17.31 2.08 1.51
CA LYS A 194 -16.61 0.79 1.40
C LYS A 194 -16.22 0.23 2.77
N TYR A 195 -15.66 1.04 3.68
CA TYR A 195 -15.28 0.57 5.02
C TYR A 195 -16.46 -0.08 5.77
N PHE A 196 -17.64 0.54 5.76
CA PHE A 196 -18.81 0.01 6.48
C PHE A 196 -19.44 -1.23 5.82
N LYS A 197 -19.07 -1.55 4.57
CA LYS A 197 -19.50 -2.75 3.87
C LYS A 197 -18.43 -3.84 3.85
N ALA A 198 -17.22 -3.53 4.32
CA ALA A 198 -16.09 -4.42 4.23
C ALA A 198 -16.24 -5.59 5.20
N ASP A 199 -16.05 -6.79 4.68
CA ASP A 199 -15.96 -8.03 5.45
C ASP A 199 -14.55 -8.21 6.04
N VAL A 200 -13.52 -7.76 5.32
CA VAL A 200 -12.12 -7.96 5.69
C VAL A 200 -11.31 -6.69 5.52
N GLY A 201 -10.54 -6.38 6.55
CA GLY A 201 -9.53 -5.34 6.57
C GLY A 201 -8.15 -5.93 6.41
N ILE A 202 -7.32 -5.36 5.53
CA ILE A 202 -5.93 -5.78 5.35
C ILE A 202 -4.99 -4.62 5.73
N SER A 203 -3.92 -4.93 6.43
CA SER A 203 -2.81 -4.01 6.66
C SER A 203 -1.47 -4.72 6.43
N GLY A 204 -0.43 -3.94 6.18
CA GLY A 204 0.93 -4.40 6.42
C GLY A 204 1.27 -4.38 7.92
N CYS A 205 2.57 -4.37 8.21
CA CYS A 205 3.13 -4.11 9.53
C CYS A 205 4.41 -3.29 9.35
N ASN A 206 4.52 -2.13 9.99
CA ASN A 206 5.74 -1.33 9.90
C ASN A 206 6.82 -1.87 10.85
N VAL A 207 6.42 -2.22 12.07
CA VAL A 207 7.26 -2.83 13.10
C VAL A 207 6.39 -3.76 13.94
N MET A 208 6.92 -4.92 14.32
CA MET A 208 6.28 -5.82 15.26
C MET A 208 7.08 -5.91 16.56
N GLY A 209 6.42 -5.69 17.70
CA GLY A 209 6.99 -5.92 19.01
C GLY A 209 6.89 -7.40 19.39
N ALA A 210 7.99 -8.15 19.27
CA ALA A 210 7.99 -9.60 19.53
C ALA A 210 7.67 -9.97 20.99
N ASP A 211 7.90 -9.07 21.94
CA ASP A 211 7.63 -9.27 23.37
C ASP A 211 6.18 -9.05 23.79
N THR A 212 5.38 -8.43 22.94
CA THR A 212 3.98 -8.06 23.22
C THR A 212 3.01 -8.50 22.14
N GLY A 213 3.49 -8.94 20.98
CA GLY A 213 2.67 -9.17 19.79
C GLY A 213 2.11 -7.89 19.18
N THR A 214 2.69 -6.71 19.50
CA THR A 214 2.15 -5.43 19.04
C THR A 214 2.48 -5.18 17.56
N ILE A 215 1.46 -4.88 16.76
CA ILE A 215 1.63 -4.43 15.36
C ILE A 215 1.61 -2.90 15.33
N PHE A 216 2.74 -2.30 14.99
CA PHE A 216 2.86 -0.85 14.81
C PHE A 216 2.55 -0.47 13.37
N LEU A 217 1.62 0.46 13.22
CA LEU A 217 1.17 1.00 11.94
C LEU A 217 1.37 2.51 11.94
N LEU A 218 2.10 3.00 10.93
CA LEU A 218 2.29 4.42 10.69
C LEU A 218 1.31 4.86 9.62
N GLU A 219 0.40 5.76 9.97
CA GLU A 219 -0.59 6.30 9.03
C GLU A 219 -0.53 7.83 8.94
N SER A 220 -0.90 8.34 7.77
CA SER A 220 -1.03 9.78 7.51
C SER A 220 -2.47 10.25 7.32
N GLU A 221 -3.39 9.36 6.91
CA GLU A 221 -4.73 9.75 6.41
C GLU A 221 -5.91 9.27 7.27
N GLY A 222 -5.64 8.46 8.30
CA GLY A 222 -6.68 7.81 9.13
C GLY A 222 -7.30 6.56 8.48
N ASN A 223 -6.82 6.19 7.29
CA ASN A 223 -7.34 5.11 6.46
C ASN A 223 -6.95 3.73 6.98
N ILE A 224 -5.72 3.55 7.45
CA ILE A 224 -5.25 2.28 8.00
C ILE A 224 -6.06 1.94 9.25
N ARG A 225 -6.30 2.92 10.13
CA ARG A 225 -7.15 2.72 11.31
C ARG A 225 -8.55 2.23 10.93
N MET A 226 -9.17 2.78 9.88
CA MET A 226 -10.49 2.35 9.44
C MET A 226 -10.44 0.91 8.89
N SER A 227 -9.41 0.58 8.11
CA SER A 227 -9.21 -0.77 7.59
C SER A 227 -8.96 -1.81 8.69
N THR A 228 -8.31 -1.45 9.80
CA THR A 228 -8.01 -2.42 10.86
C THR A 228 -9.04 -2.51 11.98
N THR A 229 -9.99 -1.57 12.07
CA THR A 229 -10.93 -1.51 13.20
C THR A 229 -12.40 -1.63 12.83
N VAL A 230 -12.78 -1.34 11.58
CA VAL A 230 -14.19 -1.39 11.15
C VAL A 230 -14.61 -2.77 10.64
N PRO A 231 -13.83 -3.45 9.78
CA PRO A 231 -14.19 -4.78 9.31
C PRO A 231 -14.14 -5.80 10.46
N PRO A 232 -15.00 -6.83 10.44
CA PRO A 232 -15.04 -7.85 11.49
C PRO A 232 -13.80 -8.77 11.49
N VAL A 233 -13.09 -8.86 10.36
CA VAL A 233 -11.85 -9.63 10.23
C VAL A 233 -10.73 -8.68 9.85
N HIS A 234 -9.60 -8.74 10.56
CA HIS A 234 -8.37 -8.03 10.22
C HIS A 234 -7.28 -9.06 9.89
N ILE A 235 -6.69 -8.94 8.71
CA ILE A 235 -5.50 -9.67 8.28
C ILE A 235 -4.32 -8.71 8.27
N ALA A 236 -3.34 -8.96 9.13
CA ALA A 236 -2.04 -8.30 9.07
C ALA A 236 -1.08 -9.16 8.25
N LEU A 237 -0.68 -8.67 7.08
CA LEU A 237 0.33 -9.31 6.23
C LEU A 237 1.72 -8.80 6.62
N VAL A 238 2.57 -9.69 7.13
CA VAL A 238 3.88 -9.33 7.69
C VAL A 238 4.97 -10.11 6.95
N GLY A 239 5.87 -9.39 6.30
CA GLY A 239 7.09 -9.97 5.76
C GLY A 239 8.09 -10.28 6.87
N ILE A 240 8.82 -11.39 6.74
CA ILE A 240 9.93 -11.76 7.62
C ILE A 240 11.22 -11.44 6.85
N GLU A 241 11.85 -10.31 7.19
CA GLU A 241 13.00 -9.73 6.49
C GLU A 241 14.02 -9.07 7.43
#